data_AF-A0A1Y3BWB7-F1
#
_entry.id   AF-A0A1Y3BWB7-F1
#
_cell.length_a   1.000
_cell.length_b   1.000
_cell.length_c   1.000
_cell.angle_alpha   90.00
_cell.angle_beta   90.00
_cell.angle_gamma   90.00
#
_symmetry.space_group_name_H-M   'P 1'
#
loop_
_entity.id
_entity.type
_entity.pdbx_description
1 polymer ?
#
loop_
_entity_poly.entity_id
_entity_poly.type
_entity_poly.pdbx_seq_one_letter_code
_entity_poly.pdbx_strand_id
1 'polypeptide(L)'
;LSVIFFLIFGSIFALSITGYAYRDTLKEQLLKSLNHTLNEYGTGNIMDKDLDRIQTHFDCCGINTYEDWLNSNWHEQNKNLSFPDSCCKTLKHCDNKQVEQIHLVGCYPVIVNTFNENLSTLGLGTFFIALFQ
;
A
#
# COMPACT_ATOMS: atom_id res chain seq x y z
N LEU A 1 1.16 17.29 36.28
CA LEU A 1 1.17 15.95 35.65
C LEU A 1 -0.22 15.56 35.15
N SER A 2 -1.27 15.57 36.00
CA SER A 2 -2.65 15.21 35.62
C SER A 2 -3.24 16.04 34.47
N VAL A 3 -3.02 17.35 34.44
CA VAL A 3 -3.52 18.22 33.34
C VAL A 3 -2.92 17.83 31.99
N ILE A 4 -1.63 17.46 31.95
CA ILE A 4 -0.95 17.07 30.71
C ILE A 4 -1.52 15.75 30.18
N PHE A 5 -1.83 14.80 31.08
CA PHE A 5 -2.44 13.52 30.68
C PHE A 5 -3.82 13.68 30.04
N PHE A 6 -4.67 14.56 30.57
CA PHE A 6 -5.99 14.84 29.97
C PHE A 6 -5.87 15.49 28.59
N LEU A 7 -4.90 16.39 28.39
CA LEU A 7 -4.67 17.00 27.08
C LEU A 7 -4.20 15.99 26.04
N ILE A 8 -3.31 15.06 26.43
CA ILE A 8 -2.84 13.98 25.54
C ILE A 8 -3.98 13.02 25.21
N PHE A 9 -4.77 12.61 26.22
CA PHE A 9 -5.91 11.72 25.98
C PHE A 9 -6.94 12.36 25.04
N GLY A 10 -7.28 13.63 25.27
CA GLY A 10 -8.20 14.38 24.42
C GLY A 10 -7.73 14.48 22.97
N SER A 11 -6.43 14.72 22.74
CA SER A 11 -5.88 14.81 21.39
C SER A 11 -5.88 13.47 20.67
N ILE A 12 -5.50 12.37 21.34
CA ILE A 12 -5.54 11.02 20.78
C ILE A 12 -6.97 10.62 20.41
N PHE A 13 -7.94 10.92 21.28
CA PHE A 13 -9.35 10.63 21.03
C PHE A 13 -9.88 11.40 19.80
N ALA A 14 -9.60 12.70 19.72
CA ALA A 14 -9.98 13.53 18.57
C ALA A 14 -9.34 13.04 17.25
N LEU A 15 -8.05 12.69 17.28
CA LEU A 15 -7.34 12.12 16.13
C LEU A 15 -7.95 10.77 15.70
N SER A 16 -8.32 9.92 16.66
CA SER A 16 -8.93 8.62 16.39
C SER A 16 -10.28 8.75 15.69
N ILE A 17 -11.16 9.64 16.18
CA ILE A 17 -12.46 9.93 15.55
C ILE A 17 -12.25 10.47 14.13
N THR A 18 -11.33 11.42 13.98
CA THR A 18 -11.02 12.04 12.69
C THR A 18 -10.50 10.99 11.70
N GLY A 19 -9.53 10.17 12.11
CA GLY A 19 -9.00 9.09 11.29
C GLY A 19 -10.07 8.09 10.86
N TYR A 20 -10.99 7.72 11.76
CA TYR A 20 -12.10 6.84 11.42
C TYR A 20 -13.10 7.48 10.44
N ALA A 21 -13.40 8.77 10.59
CA ALA A 21 -14.31 9.50 9.72
C ALA A 21 -13.75 9.67 8.30
N TYR A 22 -12.44 9.91 8.16
CA TYR A 22 -11.77 10.11 6.87
C TYR A 22 -11.20 8.83 6.23
N ARG A 23 -11.42 7.66 6.84
CA ARG A 23 -10.81 6.39 6.36
C ARG A 23 -11.13 6.07 4.90
N ASP A 24 -12.35 6.35 4.44
CA ASP A 24 -12.79 5.99 3.10
C ASP A 24 -12.18 6.96 2.07
N THR A 25 -12.10 8.25 2.41
CA THR A 25 -11.33 9.24 1.64
C THR A 25 -9.84 8.88 1.54
N LEU A 26 -9.23 8.38 2.61
CA LEU A 26 -7.83 7.93 2.58
C LEU A 26 -7.64 6.74 1.64
N LYS A 27 -8.58 5.78 1.62
CA LYS A 27 -8.54 4.65 0.69
C LYS A 27 -8.66 5.11 -0.76
N GLU A 28 -9.57 6.03 -1.05
CA GLU A 28 -9.72 6.61 -2.39
C GLU A 28 -8.44 7.36 -2.85
N GLN A 29 -7.85 8.16 -1.96
CA GLN A 29 -6.60 8.87 -2.25
C GLN A 29 -5.43 7.90 -2.47
N LEU A 30 -5.35 6.84 -1.67
CA LEU A 30 -4.36 5.78 -1.85
C LEU A 30 -4.51 5.14 -3.24
N LEU A 31 -5.73 4.72 -3.60
CA LEU A 31 -6.00 4.12 -4.91
C LEU A 31 -5.62 5.08 -6.04
N LYS A 32 -5.98 6.36 -5.93
CA LYS A 32 -5.62 7.38 -6.92
C LYS A 32 -4.12 7.56 -7.03
N SER A 33 -3.41 7.61 -5.90
CA SER A 33 -1.94 7.74 -5.87
C SER A 33 -1.28 6.54 -6.53
N LEU A 34 -1.70 5.31 -6.18
CA LEU A 34 -1.18 4.08 -6.76
C LEU A 34 -1.39 4.03 -8.28
N ASN A 35 -2.58 4.37 -8.77
CA ASN A 35 -2.85 4.44 -10.21
C ASN A 35 -1.98 5.50 -10.91
N HIS A 36 -1.77 6.66 -10.27
CA HIS A 36 -0.88 7.67 -10.83
C HIS A 36 0.56 7.16 -10.93
N THR A 37 1.07 6.52 -9.89
CA THR A 37 2.41 5.92 -9.88
C THR A 37 2.56 4.84 -10.96
N LEU A 38 1.55 3.98 -11.17
CA LEU A 38 1.55 2.99 -12.26
C LEU A 38 1.60 3.66 -13.64
N ASN A 39 0.83 4.72 -13.85
CA ASN A 39 0.77 5.42 -15.15
C ASN A 39 2.08 6.15 -15.50
N GLU A 40 2.79 6.64 -14.49
CA GLU A 40 4.10 7.30 -14.62
C GLU A 40 5.27 6.30 -14.66
N TYR A 41 5.00 5.02 -14.43
CA TYR A 41 6.03 3.99 -14.37
C TYR A 41 6.72 3.79 -15.72
N GLY A 42 8.06 3.66 -15.70
CA GLY A 42 8.88 3.51 -16.90
C GLY A 42 9.40 4.82 -17.48
N THR A 43 9.08 5.96 -16.85
CA THR A 43 9.60 7.28 -17.26
C THR A 43 11.00 7.58 -16.70
N GLY A 44 11.55 6.68 -15.87
CA GLY A 44 12.87 6.85 -15.25
C GLY A 44 12.86 7.81 -14.06
N ASN A 45 11.69 8.11 -13.51
CA ASN A 45 11.51 9.01 -12.38
C ASN A 45 11.56 8.24 -11.03
N ILE A 46 11.26 8.93 -9.92
CA ILE A 46 11.24 8.30 -8.59
C ILE A 46 10.05 7.34 -8.39
N MET A 47 8.96 7.52 -9.14
CA MET A 47 7.75 6.68 -9.06
C MET A 47 8.03 5.23 -9.43
N ASP A 48 8.98 4.97 -10.34
CA ASP A 48 9.44 3.63 -10.69
C ASP A 48 9.91 2.88 -9.44
N LYS A 49 10.83 3.51 -8.69
CA LYS A 49 11.40 2.94 -7.47
C LYS A 49 10.38 2.83 -6.34
N ASP A 50 9.44 3.76 -6.27
CA ASP A 50 8.40 3.74 -5.24
C ASP A 50 7.43 2.58 -5.47
N LEU A 51 6.99 2.34 -6.71
CA LEU A 51 6.15 1.19 -7.03
C LEU A 51 6.89 -0.13 -6.86
N ASP A 52 8.15 -0.21 -7.27
CA ASP A 52 8.97 -1.41 -7.09
C ASP A 52 9.13 -1.77 -5.60
N ARG A 53 9.35 -0.77 -4.75
CA ARG A 53 9.42 -0.95 -3.29
C ARG A 53 8.09 -1.39 -2.71
N ILE A 54 6.98 -0.81 -3.16
CA ILE A 54 5.65 -1.21 -2.69
C ILE A 54 5.40 -2.67 -3.03
N GLN A 55 5.67 -3.08 -4.27
CA GLN A 55 5.45 -4.45 -4.74
C GLN A 55 6.30 -5.47 -3.99
N THR A 56 7.58 -5.17 -3.81
CA THR A 56 8.52 -6.05 -3.08
C THR A 56 8.32 -6.04 -1.57
N HIS A 57 7.81 -4.95 -0.98
CA HIS A 57 7.58 -4.87 0.46
C HIS A 57 6.27 -5.54 0.89
N PHE A 58 5.23 -5.40 0.06
CA PHE A 58 3.89 -5.95 0.35
C PHE A 58 3.61 -7.25 -0.39
N ASP A 59 4.59 -7.83 -1.10
CA ASP A 59 4.43 -9.10 -1.80
C ASP A 59 3.20 -9.09 -2.73
N CYS A 60 3.11 -8.06 -3.58
CA CYS A 60 1.98 -7.76 -4.47
C CYS A 60 2.46 -7.36 -5.87
N CYS A 61 1.57 -7.39 -6.86
CA CYS A 61 1.87 -6.97 -8.24
C CYS A 61 0.67 -6.23 -8.86
N GLY A 62 0.94 -5.09 -9.47
CA GLY A 62 -0.08 -4.17 -9.98
C GLY A 62 -0.83 -3.44 -8.86
N ILE A 63 -1.95 -2.80 -9.19
CA ILE A 63 -2.71 -1.98 -8.22
C ILE A 63 -3.86 -2.79 -7.63
N ASN A 64 -4.79 -3.24 -8.46
CA ASN A 64 -5.89 -4.13 -8.09
C ASN A 64 -5.51 -5.60 -8.36
N THR A 65 -4.83 -5.86 -9.47
CA THR A 65 -4.33 -7.18 -9.88
C THR A 65 -3.05 -7.03 -10.71
N TYR A 66 -2.33 -8.12 -10.93
CA TYR A 66 -1.15 -8.10 -11.81
C TYR A 66 -1.48 -7.69 -13.26
N GLU A 67 -2.72 -7.87 -13.71
CA GLU A 67 -3.18 -7.54 -15.07
C GLU A 67 -3.17 -6.03 -15.35
N ASP A 68 -3.13 -5.19 -14.32
CA ASP A 68 -3.01 -3.74 -14.48
C ASP A 68 -1.76 -3.36 -15.30
N TRP A 69 -0.70 -4.17 -15.21
CA TRP A 69 0.49 -3.99 -16.03
C TRP A 69 0.21 -4.13 -17.52
N LEU A 70 -0.65 -5.06 -17.94
CA LEU A 70 -0.97 -5.30 -19.35
C LEU A 70 -1.69 -4.11 -20.00
N ASN A 71 -2.31 -3.26 -19.18
CA ASN A 71 -3.00 -2.03 -19.61
C ASN A 71 -2.18 -0.76 -19.32
N SER A 72 -0.93 -0.89 -18.90
CA SER A 72 -0.07 0.25 -18.53
C SER A 72 0.72 0.80 -19.73
N ASN A 73 1.05 2.09 -19.69
CA ASN A 73 1.95 2.73 -20.66
C ASN A 73 3.32 2.02 -20.72
N TRP A 74 3.78 1.50 -19.59
CA TRP A 74 5.02 0.73 -19.51
C TRP A 74 4.99 -0.52 -20.40
N HIS A 75 3.86 -1.26 -20.41
CA HIS A 75 3.72 -2.45 -21.24
C HIS A 75 3.68 -2.11 -22.74
N GLU A 76 3.11 -0.97 -23.12
CA GLU A 76 3.16 -0.51 -24.52
C GLU A 76 4.59 -0.33 -25.03
N GLN A 77 5.50 0.13 -24.15
CA GLN A 77 6.92 0.30 -24.43
C GLN A 77 7.72 -1.01 -24.29
N ASN A 78 7.21 -1.96 -23.50
CA ASN A 78 7.87 -3.24 -23.18
C ASN A 78 7.00 -4.43 -23.58
N LYS A 79 6.55 -4.49 -24.84
CA LYS A 79 5.59 -5.52 -25.32
C LYS A 79 6.05 -6.96 -25.14
N ASN A 80 7.35 -7.17 -24.95
CA ASN A 80 7.97 -8.46 -24.68
C ASN A 80 7.94 -8.85 -23.19
N LEU A 81 7.46 -8.00 -22.29
CA LEU A 81 7.36 -8.24 -20.85
C LEU A 81 5.91 -8.03 -20.41
N SER A 82 5.43 -8.87 -19.49
CA SER A 82 4.07 -8.76 -18.96
C SER A 82 4.00 -7.92 -17.68
N PHE A 83 5.10 -7.81 -16.93
CA PHE A 83 5.21 -7.12 -15.65
C PHE A 83 6.70 -6.88 -15.30
N PRO A 84 7.03 -5.92 -14.42
CA PRO A 84 8.42 -5.68 -13.99
C PRO A 84 8.93 -6.73 -12.99
N ASP A 85 10.24 -6.71 -12.75
CA ASP A 85 10.91 -7.65 -11.83
C ASP A 85 10.46 -7.51 -10.37
N SER A 86 9.94 -6.35 -9.99
CA SER A 86 9.40 -6.10 -8.65
C SER A 86 8.18 -6.97 -8.32
N CYS A 87 7.54 -7.57 -9.31
CA CYS A 87 6.45 -8.53 -9.11
C CYS A 87 6.90 -9.95 -8.75
N CYS A 88 8.18 -10.28 -8.91
CA CYS A 88 8.70 -11.63 -8.69
C CYS A 88 8.61 -12.05 -7.22
N LYS A 89 8.18 -13.30 -6.95
CA LYS A 89 8.13 -13.89 -5.59
C LYS A 89 9.47 -14.01 -4.90
N THR A 90 10.55 -14.01 -5.68
CA THR A 90 11.91 -14.15 -5.19
C THR A 90 12.75 -12.99 -5.69
N LEU A 91 13.70 -12.53 -4.88
CA LEU A 91 14.65 -11.46 -5.23
C LEU A 91 15.60 -11.81 -6.39
N LYS A 92 15.54 -13.04 -6.92
CA LYS A 92 16.24 -13.45 -8.14
C LYS A 92 15.27 -13.24 -9.29
N HIS A 93 15.72 -12.53 -10.34
CA HIS A 93 14.94 -12.25 -11.55
C HIS A 93 14.08 -13.46 -11.95
N CYS A 94 12.79 -13.21 -12.17
CA CYS A 94 11.86 -14.18 -12.71
C CYS A 94 11.70 -13.98 -14.22
N ASP A 95 11.12 -14.94 -14.91
CA ASP A 95 10.69 -14.72 -16.29
C ASP A 95 9.47 -13.78 -16.26
N ASN A 96 9.64 -12.54 -16.74
CA ASN A 96 8.60 -11.49 -16.76
C ASN A 96 7.39 -11.80 -17.66
N LYS A 97 7.25 -13.06 -18.09
CA LYS A 97 6.11 -13.61 -18.83
C LYS A 97 5.42 -14.75 -18.08
N GLN A 98 6.06 -15.33 -17.07
CA GLN A 98 5.55 -16.48 -16.32
C GLN A 98 4.80 -16.02 -15.09
N VAL A 99 3.48 -16.09 -15.17
CA VAL A 99 2.55 -15.65 -14.12
C VAL A 99 2.72 -16.48 -12.84
N GLU A 100 3.24 -17.70 -12.92
CA GLU A 100 3.46 -18.58 -11.77
C GLU A 100 4.55 -18.06 -10.81
N GLN A 101 5.47 -17.25 -11.32
CA GLN A 101 6.64 -16.74 -10.58
C GLN A 101 6.38 -15.40 -9.86
N ILE A 102 5.17 -14.85 -9.97
CA ILE A 102 4.83 -13.53 -9.42
C ILE A 102 3.71 -13.55 -8.37
N HIS A 103 3.64 -12.49 -7.59
CA HIS A 103 2.46 -12.20 -6.77
C HIS A 103 1.28 -11.85 -7.66
N LEU A 104 0.13 -12.54 -7.53
CA LEU A 104 -1.04 -12.30 -8.38
C LEU A 104 -1.97 -11.21 -7.84
N VAL A 105 -1.88 -10.95 -6.53
CA VAL A 105 -2.71 -9.99 -5.83
C VAL A 105 -2.18 -8.57 -6.04
N GLY A 106 -3.08 -7.61 -6.26
CA GLY A 106 -2.72 -6.20 -6.36
C GLY A 106 -2.31 -5.57 -5.03
N CYS A 107 -1.56 -4.48 -5.09
CA CYS A 107 -1.06 -3.80 -3.91
C CYS A 107 -2.15 -3.04 -3.12
N TYR A 108 -3.14 -2.46 -3.80
CA TYR A 108 -4.24 -1.76 -3.13
C TYR A 108 -4.98 -2.65 -2.11
N PRO A 109 -5.50 -3.85 -2.48
CA PRO A 109 -6.19 -4.69 -1.50
C PRO A 109 -5.26 -5.18 -0.38
N VAL A 110 -3.98 -5.48 -0.66
CA VAL A 110 -3.02 -5.91 0.37
C VAL A 110 -2.73 -4.79 1.36
N ILE A 111 -2.46 -3.56 0.89
CA ILE A 111 -2.18 -2.41 1.75
C ILE A 111 -3.40 -2.08 2.61
N VAL A 112 -4.60 -2.07 2.01
CA VAL A 112 -5.85 -1.81 2.75
C VAL A 112 -6.10 -2.89 3.80
N ASN A 113 -5.89 -4.17 3.47
CA ASN A 113 -6.06 -5.25 4.43
C ASN A 113 -5.05 -5.16 5.58
N THR A 114 -3.77 -4.97 5.24
CA THR A 114 -2.67 -4.76 6.20
C THR A 114 -2.97 -3.57 7.14
N PHE A 115 -3.51 -2.48 6.60
CA PHE A 115 -3.89 -1.32 7.40
C PHE A 115 -5.01 -1.65 8.38
N ASN A 116 -6.06 -2.35 7.93
CA ASN A 116 -7.19 -2.70 8.79
C ASN A 116 -6.79 -3.69 9.90
N GLU A 117 -5.93 -4.67 9.59
CA GLU A 117 -5.40 -5.62 10.57
C GLU A 117 -4.55 -4.91 11.63
N ASN A 118 -3.64 -4.04 11.22
CA ASN A 118 -2.81 -3.28 12.16
C ASN A 118 -3.63 -2.29 13.01
N LEU A 119 -4.69 -1.70 12.45
CA LEU A 119 -5.57 -0.81 13.20
C LEU A 119 -6.25 -1.52 14.38
N SER A 120 -6.57 -2.81 14.25
CA SER A 120 -7.12 -3.60 15.36
C SER A 120 -6.13 -3.73 16.52
N THR A 121 -4.85 -3.96 16.23
CA THR A 121 -3.77 -4.03 17.22
C THR A 121 -3.52 -2.67 17.88
N LEU A 122 -3.53 -1.57 17.10
CA LEU A 122 -3.38 -0.21 17.62
C LEU A 122 -4.55 0.19 18.53
N GLY A 123 -5.77 -0.25 18.19
CA GLY A 123 -6.97 -0.03 19.01
C GLY A 123 -6.83 -0.64 20.41
N LEU A 124 -6.33 -1.88 20.49
CA LEU A 124 -6.07 -2.54 21.78
C LEU A 124 -4.99 -1.84 22.60
N GLY A 125 -3.89 -1.41 21.97
CA GLY A 125 -2.83 -0.66 22.64
C GLY A 125 -3.33 0.68 23.20
N THR A 126 -4.12 1.41 22.41
CA THR A 126 -4.68 2.71 22.83
C THR A 126 -5.69 2.54 23.95
N PHE A 127 -6.54 1.51 23.89
CA PHE A 127 -7.47 1.17 24.96
C PHE A 127 -6.76 0.81 26.26
N PHE A 128 -5.69 0.00 26.18
CA PHE A 128 -4.87 -0.33 27.34
C PHE A 128 -4.22 0.93 27.95
N ILE A 129 -3.61 1.78 27.12
CA ILE A 129 -3.03 3.05 27.60
C ILE A 129 -4.10 3.93 28.25
N ALA A 130 -5.27 4.07 27.64
CA ALA A 130 -6.37 4.86 28.20
C ALA A 130 -6.90 4.33 29.54
N LEU A 131 -6.80 3.02 29.80
CA LEU A 131 -7.21 2.40 31.08
C LEU A 131 -6.18 2.60 32.20
N PHE A 132 -4.89 2.70 31.86
CA PHE A 132 -3.79 2.72 32.82
C PHE A 132 -3.05 4.07 32.89
N GLN A 133 -3.49 5.07 32.12
CA GLN A 133 -3.02 6.46 32.15
C GLN A 133 -3.91 7.34 33.04
#